data_AF-A0A2T4WL20-F1
#
_entry.id   AF-A0A2T4WL20-F1
#
_cell.length_a   1.000
_cell.length_b   1.000
_cell.length_c   1.000
_cell.angle_alpha   90.00
_cell.angle_beta   90.00
_cell.angle_gamma   90.00
#
_symmetry.space_group_name_H-M   'P 1'
#
loop_
_entity.id
_entity.type
_entity.pdbx_description
1 polymer ?
#
loop_
_entity_poly.entity_id
_entity_poly.type
_entity_poly.pdbx_seq_one_letter_code
_entity_poly.pdbx_strand_id
1 'polypeptide(L)'
;YDTSELIPFIKDEIYKLNENKEEHPLVPYVSMTGGRMLINKVRLLNHKWILADFSDGKHWGELFITYEIVNKEELKFRLVESFLYPTQSY
;
A
#
# COMPACT_ATOMS: atom_id res chain seq x y z
N TYR A 1 20.05 11.64 6.71
CA TYR A 1 19.19 11.26 5.58
C TYR A 1 18.21 12.39 5.37
N ASP A 2 18.29 13.08 4.24
CA ASP A 2 17.32 14.11 3.87
C ASP A 2 15.97 13.43 3.65
N THR A 3 15.06 13.61 4.60
CA THR A 3 13.70 13.03 4.55
C THR A 3 12.90 13.53 3.36
N SER A 4 13.32 14.65 2.75
CA SER A 4 12.67 15.30 1.61
C SER A 4 12.74 14.49 0.31
N GLU A 5 13.80 13.70 0.11
CA GLU A 5 13.98 12.87 -1.11
C GLU A 5 13.46 11.44 -0.94
N LEU A 6 13.40 10.95 0.31
CA LEU A 6 12.90 9.61 0.61
C LEU A 6 11.39 9.48 0.43
N ILE A 7 10.62 10.52 0.78
CA ILE A 7 9.16 10.52 0.66
C ILE A 7 8.68 10.29 -0.78
N PRO A 8 9.15 11.06 -1.79
CA PRO A 8 8.73 10.83 -3.18
C PRO A 8 9.18 9.45 -3.67
N PHE A 9 10.40 9.01 -3.35
CA PHE A 9 10.90 7.69 -3.74
C PHE A 9 10.03 6.53 -3.20
N ILE A 10 9.66 6.57 -1.91
CA ILE A 10 8.79 5.55 -1.31
C ILE A 10 7.40 5.56 -1.96
N LYS A 11 6.86 6.74 -2.26
CA LYS A 11 5.56 6.85 -2.94
C LYS A 11 5.63 6.25 -4.34
N ASP A 12 6.65 6.60 -5.12
CA ASP A 12 6.83 6.07 -6.47
C ASP A 12 6.97 4.54 -6.45
N GLU A 13 7.74 3.97 -5.52
CA GLU A 13 7.84 2.52 -5.37
C GLU A 13 6.49 1.88 -5.03
N ILE A 14 5.70 2.47 -4.14
CA ILE A 14 4.35 1.96 -3.85
C ILE A 14 3.44 2.05 -5.07
N TYR A 15 3.49 3.15 -5.82
CA TYR A 15 2.69 3.27 -7.03
C TYR A 15 3.13 2.29 -8.12
N LYS A 16 4.43 1.97 -8.23
CA LYS A 16 4.90 0.89 -9.12
C LYS A 16 4.34 -0.47 -8.71
N LEU A 17 4.12 -0.73 -7.42
CA LEU A 17 3.49 -1.97 -6.97
C LEU A 17 2.03 -2.10 -7.44
N ASN A 18 1.31 -0.97 -7.66
CA ASN A 18 0.00 -0.99 -8.31
C ASN A 18 0.06 -1.39 -9.80
N GLU A 19 1.21 -1.26 -10.48
CA GLU A 19 1.36 -1.67 -11.89
C GLU A 19 1.48 -3.19 -12.07
N ASN A 20 1.79 -3.94 -11.00
CA ASN A 20 1.79 -5.39 -11.04
C ASN A 20 0.37 -5.91 -11.28
N LYS A 21 0.19 -6.58 -12.43
CA LYS A 21 -1.12 -6.93 -12.98
C LYS A 21 -1.78 -8.16 -12.35
N GLU A 22 -1.04 -8.97 -11.61
CA GLU A 22 -1.55 -10.27 -11.13
C GLU A 22 -2.02 -10.18 -9.68
N GLU A 23 -1.15 -9.83 -8.73
CA GLU A 23 -1.50 -9.68 -7.32
C GLU A 23 -0.65 -8.56 -6.71
N HIS A 24 -1.25 -7.69 -5.90
CA HIS A 24 -0.48 -6.64 -5.24
C HIS A 24 0.32 -7.28 -4.09
N PRO A 25 1.66 -7.32 -4.11
CA PRO A 25 2.46 -8.11 -3.16
C PRO A 25 2.35 -7.65 -1.71
N LEU A 26 1.70 -6.51 -1.48
CA LEU A 26 1.42 -5.92 -0.16
C LEU A 26 -0.05 -5.99 0.24
N VAL A 27 -0.97 -6.32 -0.68
CA VAL A 27 -2.40 -6.43 -0.35
C VAL A 27 -2.74 -7.92 -0.35
N PRO A 28 -3.06 -8.51 0.81
CA PRO A 28 -3.36 -9.94 0.91
C PRO A 28 -4.80 -10.23 0.44
N TYR A 29 -5.46 -9.25 -0.20
CA TYR A 29 -6.82 -9.34 -0.67
C TYR A 29 -6.86 -9.31 -2.19
N VAL A 30 -7.40 -10.38 -2.74
CA VAL A 30 -7.88 -10.42 -4.13
C VAL A 30 -9.18 -9.63 -4.25
N SER A 31 -9.40 -9.03 -5.42
CA SER A 31 -10.62 -8.27 -5.67
C SER A 31 -11.84 -9.20 -5.61
N MET A 32 -12.86 -8.79 -4.84
CA MET A 32 -14.11 -9.56 -4.74
C MET A 32 -15.10 -9.22 -5.86
N THR A 33 -14.85 -8.15 -6.63
CA THR A 33 -15.73 -7.66 -7.69
C THR A 33 -15.25 -8.02 -9.11
N GLY A 34 -14.18 -8.80 -9.24
CA GLY A 34 -13.53 -9.08 -10.53
C GLY A 34 -12.73 -7.89 -11.08
N GLY A 35 -12.57 -6.81 -10.30
CA GLY A 35 -11.69 -5.67 -10.60
C GLY A 35 -10.29 -5.85 -10.02
N ARG A 36 -9.64 -4.77 -9.58
CA ARG A 36 -8.32 -4.81 -8.92
C ARG A 36 -8.38 -3.93 -7.68
N MET A 37 -7.84 -4.42 -6.57
CA MET A 37 -7.64 -3.59 -5.38
C MET A 37 -6.50 -2.61 -5.66
N LEU A 38 -6.83 -1.34 -5.86
CA LEU A 38 -5.86 -0.29 -6.15
C LEU A 38 -5.60 0.54 -4.91
N ILE A 39 -4.33 0.80 -4.61
CA ILE A 39 -3.97 1.78 -3.58
C ILE A 39 -4.28 3.18 -4.12
N ASN A 40 -5.24 3.85 -3.49
CA ASN A 40 -5.67 5.19 -3.86
C ASN A 40 -4.89 6.27 -3.11
N LYS A 41 -4.55 6.01 -1.86
CA LYS A 41 -3.92 6.99 -0.98
C LYS A 41 -2.79 6.36 -0.20
N VAL A 42 -1.68 7.08 -0.09
CA VAL A 42 -0.51 6.67 0.69
C VAL A 42 -0.15 7.81 1.63
N ARG A 43 -0.10 7.51 2.93
CA ARG A 43 0.33 8.40 3.99
C ARG A 43 1.55 7.81 4.68
N LEU A 44 2.64 8.54 4.66
CA LEU A 44 3.83 8.23 5.44
C LEU A 44 3.65 8.84 6.83
N LEU A 45 3.63 8.02 7.88
CA LEU A 45 3.53 8.51 9.26
C LEU A 45 4.90 8.93 9.80
N ASN A 46 5.95 8.20 9.45
CA ASN A 46 7.33 8.44 9.85
C ASN A 46 8.30 7.75 8.87
N HIS A 47 9.58 7.64 9.24
CA HIS A 47 10.61 6.98 8.43
C HIS A 47 10.56 5.44 8.42
N LYS A 48 9.48 4.82 8.92
CA LYS A 48 9.30 3.35 8.98
C LYS A 48 7.90 2.86 8.63
N TRP A 49 6.88 3.71 8.79
CA TRP A 49 5.47 3.33 8.81
C TRP A 49 4.69 4.05 7.73
N ILE A 50 3.92 3.27 6.98
CA ILE A 50 3.10 3.70 5.85
C ILE A 50 1.68 3.21 6.11
N LEU A 51 0.72 4.12 6.02
CA LEU A 51 -0.69 3.79 5.90
C LEU A 51 -1.11 3.98 4.45
N ALA A 52 -1.80 3.00 3.90
CA ALA A 52 -2.30 3.06 2.53
C ALA A 52 -3.76 2.64 2.46
N ASP A 53 -4.56 3.39 1.71
CA ASP A 53 -5.98 3.12 1.52
C ASP A 53 -6.14 2.46 0.16
N PHE A 54 -6.84 1.33 0.11
CA PHE A 54 -7.10 0.60 -1.13
C PHE A 54 -8.59 0.43 -1.36
N SER A 55 -8.99 0.40 -2.64
CA SER A 55 -10.36 0.07 -3.00
C SER A 55 -10.47 -0.57 -4.37
N ASP A 56 -11.56 -1.30 -4.57
CA ASP A 56 -11.98 -1.90 -5.86
C ASP A 56 -13.27 -1.21 -6.37
N GLY A 57 -13.47 0.05 -6.01
CA GLY A 57 -14.67 0.84 -6.33
C GLY A 57 -15.92 0.50 -5.51
N LYS A 58 -16.11 -0.75 -5.08
CA LYS A 58 -17.20 -1.17 -4.18
C LYS A 58 -16.74 -1.43 -2.74
N HIS A 59 -15.57 -2.04 -2.60
CA HIS A 59 -14.99 -2.39 -1.31
C HIS A 59 -13.82 -1.47 -1.02
N TRP A 60 -13.73 -1.03 0.24
CA TRP A 60 -12.69 -0.14 0.73
C TRP A 60 -11.94 -0.82 1.86
N GLY A 61 -10.65 -0.53 1.97
CA GLY A 61 -9.81 -1.05 3.04
C GLY A 61 -8.61 -0.16 3.31
N GLU A 62 -7.92 -0.48 4.39
CA GLU A 62 -6.69 0.16 4.84
C GLU A 62 -5.59 -0.88 5.00
N LEU A 63 -4.36 -0.44 4.77
CA LEU A 63 -3.15 -1.24 4.89
C LEU A 63 -2.21 -0.51 5.82
N PHE A 64 -1.66 -1.26 6.75
CA PHE A 64 -0.54 -0.85 7.55
C PHE A 64 0.72 -1.57 7.07
N ILE A 65 1.61 -0.81 6.48
CA ILE A 65 2.83 -1.29 5.83
C ILE A 65 4.01 -0.68 6.57
N THR A 66 5.05 -1.49 6.76
CA THR A 66 6.35 -1.03 7.22
C THR A 66 7.38 -1.19 6.11
N TYR A 67 8.42 -0.37 6.14
CA TYR A 67 9.52 -0.51 5.20
C TYR A 67 10.85 -0.48 5.91
N GLU A 68 11.80 -1.24 5.38
CA GLU A 68 13.18 -1.29 5.83
C GLU A 68 14.10 -0.87 4.69
N ILE A 69 14.98 0.10 4.96
CA ILE A 69 16.03 0.51 4.03
C ILE A 69 17.19 -0.45 4.22
N VAL A 70 17.37 -1.39 3.29
CA VAL A 70 18.48 -2.36 3.33
C VAL A 70 19.75 -1.73 2.79
N ASN A 71 19.64 -0.95 1.72
CA ASN A 71 20.70 -0.16 1.12
C ASN A 71 20.13 1.14 0.53
N LYS A 72 21.01 2.08 0.13
CA LYS A 72 20.61 3.40 -0.41
C LYS A 72 19.59 3.35 -1.55
N GLU A 73 19.43 2.22 -2.22
CA GLU A 73 18.53 2.02 -3.36
C GLU A 73 17.57 0.83 -3.18
N GLU A 74 17.61 0.13 -2.04
CA GLU A 74 16.80 -1.07 -1.82
C GLU A 74 15.88 -0.91 -0.61
N LEU A 75 14.58 -0.79 -0.89
CA LEU A 75 13.51 -0.76 0.10
C LEU A 75 12.82 -2.13 0.16
N LYS A 76 12.73 -2.70 1.35
CA LYS A 76 11.90 -3.87 1.60
C LYS A 76 10.62 -3.46 2.30
N PHE A 77 9.49 -3.64 1.62
CA PHE A 77 8.17 -3.42 2.19
C PHE A 77 7.67 -4.70 2.87
N ARG A 78 7.02 -4.54 4.02
CA ARG A 78 6.35 -5.61 4.74
C ARG A 78 4.96 -5.15 5.13
N LEU A 79 3.96 -5.93 4.74
CA LEU A 79 2.62 -5.78 5.28
C LEU A 79 2.63 -6.18 6.76
N VAL A 80 2.16 -5.29 7.62
CA VAL A 80 1.96 -5.58 9.05
C VAL A 80 0.52 -5.97 9.28
N GLU A 81 -0.41 -5.17 8.75
CA GLU A 81 -1.83 -5.39 8.96
C GLU A 81 -2.63 -4.88 7.78
N SER A 82 -3.77 -5.51 7.54
CA SER A 82 -4.69 -5.14 6.48
C SER A 82 -6.11 -5.23 7.01
N PHE A 83 -6.90 -4.22 6.73
CA PHE A 83 -8.27 -4.13 7.20
C PHE A 83 -9.20 -3.85 6.04
N LEU A 84 -10.19 -4.71 5.81
CA LEU A 84 -11.23 -4.49 4.80
C LEU A 84 -12.50 -4.03 5.51
N TYR A 85 -13.06 -2.90 5.07
CA TYR A 85 -14.31 -2.41 5.63
C TYR A 85 -15.48 -3.31 5.21
N PRO A 86 -16.34 -3.72 6.15
CA PRO A 86 -17.56 -4.42 5.81
C PRO A 86 -18.49 -3.47 5.04
N THR A 87 -19.04 -3.93 3.92
CA THR A 87 -20.13 -3.24 3.23
C THR A 87 -21.37 -3.31 4.12
N GLN A 88 -21.79 -2.18 4.71
CA GLN A 88 -23.05 -2.11 5.46
C GLN A 88 -24.22 -2.45 4.52
N SER A 89 -24.76 -3.66 4.66
CA SER A 89 -26.10 -4.00 4.19
C SER A 89 -27.09 -3.50 5.22
N TYR A 90 -27.81 -2.42 4.90
CA TYR A 90 -29.04 -2.03 5.60
C TYR A 90 -30.20 -2.93 5.19
#